data_AF-A0A1U9KP38-F1
#
_entry.id   AF-A0A1U9KP38-F1
#
_cell.length_a   1.000
_cell.length_b   1.000
_cell.length_c   1.000
_cell.angle_alpha   90.00
_cell.angle_beta   90.00
_cell.angle_gamma   90.00
#
_symmetry.space_group_name_H-M   'P 1'
#
loop_
_entity.id
_entity.type
_entity.pdbx_description
1 polymer ?
#
loop_
_entity_poly.entity_id
_entity_poly.type
_entity_poly.pdbx_seq_one_letter_code
_entity_poly.pdbx_strand_id
1 'polypeptide(L)' 'MTAEDVEEWLDNWIENELVAPGVDIPGAVQACRTAAQAAGISDAALTRAAGGDLHAHLAEEHAAISNAPDF' A
#
# COMPACT_ATOMS: atom_id res chain seq x y z
N MET A 1 2.62 3.64 17.23
CA MET A 1 2.75 2.53 16.27
C MET A 1 4.22 2.19 16.16
N THR A 2 4.52 0.91 16.22
CA THR A 2 5.81 0.31 15.89
C THR A 2 6.01 0.29 14.37
N ALA A 3 7.16 -0.18 13.89
CA ALA A 3 7.36 -0.39 12.45
C ALA A 3 6.48 -1.54 11.94
N GLU A 4 6.41 -2.65 12.70
CA GLU A 4 5.57 -3.82 12.39
C GLU A 4 4.08 -3.43 12.30
N ASP A 5 3.58 -2.56 13.18
CA ASP A 5 2.19 -2.10 13.11
C ASP A 5 1.88 -1.33 11.80
N VAL A 6 2.88 -0.63 11.23
CA VAL A 6 2.72 0.15 10.00
C VAL A 6 2.83 -0.75 8.77
N GLU A 7 3.71 -1.75 8.82
CA GLU A 7 3.84 -2.79 7.79
C GLU A 7 2.55 -3.60 7.69
N GLU A 8 2.03 -4.12 8.80
CA GLU A 8 0.76 -4.86 8.84
C GLU A 8 -0.42 -4.00 8.37
N TRP A 9 -0.43 -2.71 8.74
CA TRP A 9 -1.46 -1.78 8.25
C TRP A 9 -1.39 -1.59 6.73
N LEU A 10 -0.19 -1.46 6.16
CA LEU A 10 0.02 -1.25 4.73
C LEU A 10 -0.39 -2.48 3.94
N ASP A 11 -0.01 -3.68 4.39
CA ASP A 11 -0.39 -4.95 3.79
C ASP A 11 -1.92 -5.10 3.77
N ASN A 12 -2.59 -4.88 4.90
CA ASN A 12 -4.04 -4.93 4.96
C ASN A 12 -4.70 -3.86 4.07
N TRP A 13 -4.11 -2.67 3.94
CA TRP A 13 -4.63 -1.65 3.01
C TRP A 13 -4.53 -2.12 1.55
N ILE A 14 -3.40 -2.70 1.17
CA ILE A 14 -3.16 -3.25 -0.19
C ILE A 14 -4.17 -4.36 -0.50
N GLU A 15 -4.36 -5.30 0.41
CA GLU A 15 -5.28 -6.44 0.22
C GLU A 15 -6.74 -6.01 0.06
N ASN A 16 -7.14 -4.87 0.63
CA ASN A 16 -8.51 -4.36 0.55
C ASN A 16 -8.73 -3.40 -0.62
N GLU A 17 -7.75 -2.54 -0.93
CA GLU A 17 -7.93 -1.39 -1.84
C GLU A 17 -7.23 -1.59 -3.20
N LEU A 18 -6.23 -2.46 -3.28
CA LEU A 18 -5.39 -2.65 -4.47
C LEU A 18 -5.76 -3.88 -5.31
N VAL A 19 -6.72 -4.69 -4.85
CA VAL A 19 -7.17 -5.93 -5.49
C VAL A 19 -8.01 -5.71 -6.76
N ALA A 20 -8.52 -4.50 -6.98
CA ALA A 20 -9.35 -4.24 -8.15
C ALA A 20 -8.51 -4.18 -9.45
N PRO A 21 -8.99 -4.77 -10.56
CA PRO A 21 -8.29 -4.64 -11.83
C PRO A 21 -8.34 -3.19 -12.34
N GLY A 22 -7.20 -2.71 -12.85
CA GLY A 22 -7.11 -1.39 -13.46
C GLY A 22 -6.98 -0.23 -12.47
N VAL A 23 -6.48 -0.50 -11.25
CA VAL A 23 -6.18 0.53 -10.25
C VAL A 23 -5.20 1.55 -10.84
N ASP A 24 -5.55 2.83 -10.70
CA ASP A 24 -4.67 3.95 -10.98
C ASP A 24 -3.64 4.09 -9.85
N ILE A 25 -2.42 3.57 -10.04
CA ILE A 25 -1.38 3.56 -9.01
C ILE A 25 -1.09 4.96 -8.42
N PRO A 26 -0.94 6.05 -9.22
CA PRO A 26 -0.83 7.40 -8.68
C PRO A 26 -1.99 7.80 -7.76
N GLY A 27 -3.23 7.50 -8.15
CA GLY A 27 -4.41 7.71 -7.30
C GLY A 27 -4.38 6.87 -6.02
N ALA A 28 -3.98 5.61 -6.12
CA ALA A 28 -3.84 4.68 -5.00
C ALA A 28 -2.78 5.16 -3.98
N VAL A 29 -1.64 5.69 -4.43
CA VAL A 29 -0.64 6.29 -3.55
C VAL A 29 -1.23 7.44 -2.74
N GLN A 30 -2.02 8.31 -3.37
CA GLN A 30 -2.64 9.44 -2.69
C GLN A 30 -3.73 8.98 -1.71
N ALA A 31 -4.51 7.97 -2.08
CA ALA A 31 -5.51 7.35 -1.21
C ALA A 31 -4.86 6.67 0.01
N CYS A 32 -3.80 5.89 -0.20
CA CYS A 32 -3.02 5.23 0.85
C CYS A 32 -2.46 6.25 1.84
N ARG A 33 -1.82 7.31 1.35
CA ARG A 33 -1.31 8.41 2.21
C ARG A 33 -2.41 9.07 3.02
N THR A 34 -3.58 9.28 2.43
CA THR A 34 -4.72 9.92 3.11
C THR A 34 -5.27 8.99 4.21
N ALA A 35 -5.42 7.70 3.93
CA ALA A 35 -5.85 6.70 4.90
C ALA A 35 -4.83 6.53 6.03
N ALA A 36 -3.54 6.52 5.71
CA ALA A 36 -2.45 6.44 6.68
C ALA A 36 -2.48 7.63 7.64
N GLN A 37 -2.65 8.86 7.12
CA GLN A 37 -2.79 10.05 7.96
C GLN A 37 -4.01 9.97 8.88
N ALA A 38 -5.15 9.47 8.39
CA ALA A 38 -6.34 9.26 9.21
C ALA A 38 -6.12 8.21 10.31
N ALA A 39 -5.26 7.22 10.08
CA ALA A 39 -4.83 6.22 11.04
C ALA A 39 -3.72 6.71 12.01
N GLY A 40 -3.23 7.95 11.85
CA GLY A 40 -2.14 8.50 12.66
C GLY A 40 -0.74 8.05 12.24
N ILE A 41 -0.60 7.47 11.03
CA ILE A 41 0.67 7.06 10.44
C ILE A 41 1.27 8.25 9.68
N SER A 42 2.52 8.60 10.00
CA SER A 42 3.25 9.64 9.26
C SER A 42 3.70 9.14 7.89
N ASP A 43 3.79 10.04 6.90
CA ASP A 43 4.28 9.71 5.55
C ASP A 43 5.69 9.10 5.57
N ALA A 44 6.56 9.52 6.50
CA ALA A 44 7.89 8.95 6.67
C ALA A 44 7.85 7.48 7.17
N ALA A 45 6.95 7.17 8.10
CA ALA A 45 6.77 5.80 8.59
C ALA A 45 6.16 4.90 7.50
N LEU A 46 5.16 5.41 6.78
CA LEU A 46 4.52 4.72 5.65
C LEU A 46 5.53 4.42 4.54
N THR A 47 6.31 5.43 4.14
CA THR A 47 7.34 5.29 3.10
C THR A 47 8.42 4.29 3.53
N ARG A 48 8.79 4.27 4.82
CA ARG A 48 9.74 3.29 5.35
C ARG A 48 9.18 1.86 5.31
N ALA A 49 7.92 1.66 5.67
CA ALA A 49 7.25 0.36 5.60
C ALA A 49 7.21 -0.15 4.15
N ALA A 50 7.00 0.75 3.18
CA ALA A 50 7.06 0.47 1.75
C ALA A 50 8.49 0.34 1.18
N GLY A 51 9.51 0.10 2.01
CA GLY A 51 10.90 -0.06 1.54
C GLY A 51 11.58 1.21 1.02
N GLY A 52 10.99 2.40 1.25
CA GLY A 52 11.53 3.70 0.85
C GLY A 52 10.84 4.35 -0.35
N ASP A 53 10.02 3.61 -1.09
CA ASP A 53 9.25 4.13 -2.23
C ASP A 53 7.85 3.49 -2.27
N LEU A 54 6.87 4.21 -1.73
CA LEU A 54 5.47 3.77 -1.70
C LEU A 54 4.89 3.56 -3.11
N HIS A 55 5.30 4.36 -4.11
CA HIS A 55 4.75 4.22 -5.45
C HIS A 55 5.28 2.95 -6.13
N ALA A 56 6.58 2.69 -6.02
CA ALA A 56 7.17 1.46 -6.53
C ALA A 56 6.58 0.22 -5.84
N HIS A 57 6.47 0.26 -4.51
CA HIS A 57 5.89 -0.84 -3.74
C HIS A 57 4.44 -1.16 -4.15
N LEU A 58 3.55 -0.17 -4.22
CA LEU A 58 2.17 -0.41 -4.67
C LEU A 58 2.10 -0.91 -6.13
N ALA A 59 2.98 -0.45 -7.00
CA ALA A 59 3.03 -0.95 -8.38
C ALA A 59 3.44 -2.43 -8.45
N GLU A 60 4.42 -2.84 -7.63
CA GLU A 60 4.88 -4.23 -7.52
C GLU A 60 3.79 -5.13 -6.96
N GLU A 61 3.13 -4.73 -5.87
CA GLU A 61 2.05 -5.47 -5.23
C GLU A 61 0.84 -5.63 -6.15
N HIS A 62 0.40 -4.56 -6.83
CA HIS A 62 -0.70 -4.65 -7.80
C HIS A 62 -0.34 -5.58 -8.97
N ALA A 63 0.91 -5.55 -9.44
CA ALA A 63 1.37 -6.46 -10.48
C ALA A 63 1.41 -7.92 -9.98
N ALA A 64 1.83 -8.16 -8.74
CA ALA A 64 1.84 -9.49 -8.14
C ALA A 64 0.41 -10.04 -7.99
N ILE A 65 -0.51 -9.24 -7.46
CA ILE A 65 -1.95 -9.58 -7.33
C ILE A 65 -2.56 -9.87 -8.71
N SER A 66 -2.32 -9.01 -9.69
CA SER A 66 -2.87 -9.17 -11.05
C SER A 66 -2.32 -10.39 -11.81
N ASN A 67 -1.11 -10.84 -11.46
CA ASN A 67 -0.46 -12.00 -12.07
C ASN A 67 -0.61 -13.29 -11.24
N ALA A 68 -1.25 -13.22 -10.06
CA ALA A 68 -1.55 -14.40 -9.28
C ALA A 68 -2.56 -15.26 -10.07
N PRO A 69 -2.22 -16.50 -10.46
CA PRO A 69 -3.17 -17.35 -11.14
C PRO A 69 -4.32 -17.66 -10.19
N ASP A 70 -5.56 -17.39 -10.62
CA ASP A 70 -6.77 -17.92 -9.97
C ASP A 70 -6.62 -19.46 -9.87
N PHE A 71 -6.45 -19.98 -8.66
CA PHE A 71 -6.37 -21.42 -8.40
C PHE A 71 -7.76 -22.07 -8.38
#